data_AF-B9RMT5-F1
#
_entry.id   AF-B9RMT5-F1
#
_cell.length_a   1.000
_cell.length_b   1.000
_cell.length_c   1.000
_cell.angle_alpha   90.00
_cell.angle_beta   90.00
_cell.angle_gamma   90.00
#
_symmetry.space_group_name_H-M   'P 1'
#
loop_
_entity.id
_entity.type
_entity.pdbx_description
1 polymer ?
#
loop_
_entity_poly.entity_id
_entity_poly.type
_entity_poly.pdbx_seq_one_letter_code
_entity_poly.pdbx_strand_id
1 'polypeptide(L)'
;MEAGTAADNYPHGSTETLPFVTMGSGSLAAMLVFEAEYHEGLTKEEGMNLVCMAIRSGIFNDLGSGSKIDVCVITKGHKKAPEKPPVA
;
A
#
# COMPACT_ATOMS: atom_id res chain seq x y z
N MET A 1 -3.24 -2.00 -16.54
CA MET A 1 -1.84 -1.80 -16.11
C MET A 1 -1.27 -3.19 -15.85
N GLU A 2 -0.02 -3.47 -16.18
CA GLU A 2 0.59 -4.74 -15.77
C GLU A 2 0.84 -4.68 -14.26
N ALA A 3 0.40 -5.69 -13.51
CA ALA A 3 0.53 -5.70 -12.05
C ALA A 3 2.02 -5.82 -11.69
N GLY A 4 2.54 -4.80 -10.99
CA GLY A 4 3.86 -4.90 -10.36
C GLY A 4 3.80 -5.89 -9.20
N THR A 5 4.94 -6.47 -8.86
CA THR A 5 5.03 -7.40 -7.73
C THR A 5 5.63 -6.70 -6.52
N ALA A 6 5.07 -6.95 -5.34
CA ALA A 6 5.63 -6.51 -4.07
C ALA A 6 6.53 -7.61 -3.50
N ALA A 7 7.61 -7.20 -2.83
CA ALA A 7 8.49 -8.13 -2.12
C ALA A 7 8.55 -7.76 -0.64
N ASP A 8 8.39 -8.75 0.24
CA ASP A 8 8.63 -8.62 1.67
C ASP A 8 9.99 -9.24 2.02
N ASN A 9 10.68 -8.69 3.01
CA ASN A 9 11.97 -9.17 3.48
C ASN A 9 11.96 -9.27 5.00
N TYR A 10 12.02 -10.50 5.51
CA TYR A 10 11.97 -10.76 6.93
C TYR A 10 13.33 -10.52 7.60
N PRO A 11 13.38 -10.22 8.92
CA PRO A 11 14.64 -9.94 9.62
C PRO A 11 15.70 -11.04 9.56
N HIS A 12 15.30 -12.28 9.27
CA HIS A 12 16.18 -13.43 9.11
C HIS A 12 16.67 -13.64 7.67
N GLY A 13 16.32 -12.73 6.75
CA GLY A 13 16.83 -12.68 5.37
C GLY A 13 16.06 -13.49 4.33
N SER A 14 14.90 -14.05 4.69
CA SER A 14 14.01 -14.66 3.70
C SER A 14 13.14 -13.59 3.02
N THR A 15 12.68 -13.90 1.80
CA THR A 15 11.90 -12.99 1.00
C THR A 15 10.67 -13.67 0.43
N GLU A 16 9.56 -12.95 0.41
CA GLU A 16 8.33 -13.37 -0.24
C GLU A 16 7.94 -12.38 -1.34
N THR A 17 7.22 -12.87 -2.34
CA THR A 17 6.86 -12.13 -3.53
C THR A 17 5.35 -12.26 -3.71
N LEU A 18 4.63 -11.16 -3.51
CA LEU A 18 3.18 -11.12 -3.34
C LEU A 18 2.55 -9.99 -4.18
N PRO A 19 1.25 -10.05 -4.49
CA PRO A 19 0.54 -8.97 -5.19
C PRO A 19 0.50 -7.66 -4.38
N PHE A 20 0.48 -7.77 -3.05
CA PHE A 20 0.56 -6.66 -2.11
C PHE A 20 1.21 -7.14 -0.81
N VAL A 21 1.77 -6.19 -0.04
CA VAL A 21 2.34 -6.43 1.29
C VAL A 21 1.98 -5.25 2.19
N THR A 22 1.76 -5.52 3.48
CA THR A 22 1.55 -4.46 4.49
C THR A 22 2.53 -4.66 5.64
N MET A 23 3.20 -3.58 6.04
CA MET A 23 4.32 -3.62 6.99
C MET A 23 4.18 -2.52 8.04
N GLY A 24 4.88 -2.66 9.17
CA GLY A 24 4.84 -1.72 10.30
C GLY A 24 3.78 -2.08 11.34
N SER A 25 3.58 -1.22 12.33
CA SER A 25 2.72 -1.50 13.50
C SER A 25 1.21 -1.47 13.19
N GLY A 26 0.79 -0.71 12.18
CA GLY A 26 -0.59 -0.68 11.67
C GLY A 26 -0.88 -1.71 10.57
N SER A 27 0.04 -2.63 10.29
CA SER A 27 -0.04 -3.54 9.13
C SER A 27 -1.28 -4.43 9.14
N LEU A 28 -1.69 -4.96 10.29
CA LEU A 28 -2.86 -5.85 10.38
C LEU A 28 -4.15 -5.16 9.94
N ALA A 29 -4.35 -3.90 10.35
CA ALA A 29 -5.52 -3.12 9.95
C ALA A 29 -5.48 -2.71 8.47
N ALA A 30 -4.29 -2.50 7.91
CA ALA A 30 -4.10 -2.28 6.48
C ALA A 30 -4.32 -3.58 5.68
N MET A 31 -3.87 -4.73 6.18
CA MET A 31 -4.00 -6.03 5.55
C MET A 31 -5.47 -6.39 5.33
N LEU A 32 -6.31 -6.20 6.37
CA LEU A 32 -7.75 -6.45 6.28
C LEU A 32 -8.41 -5.66 5.15
N VAL A 33 -7.95 -4.43 4.89
CA VAL A 33 -8.46 -3.61 3.79
C VAL A 33 -8.05 -4.17 2.44
N PHE A 34 -6.79 -4.60 2.30
CA PHE A 34 -6.33 -5.24 1.06
C PHE A 34 -7.02 -6.58 0.83
N GLU A 35 -7.18 -7.43 1.85
CA GLU A 35 -7.87 -8.72 1.71
C GLU A 35 -9.35 -8.56 1.28
N ALA A 36 -10.01 -7.49 1.70
CA ALA A 36 -11.40 -7.23 1.35
C ALA A 36 -11.59 -6.63 -0.05
N GLU A 37 -10.72 -5.70 -0.44
CA GLU A 37 -10.97 -4.80 -1.59
C GLU A 37 -9.98 -4.99 -2.74
N TYR A 38 -8.85 -5.66 -2.53
CA TYR A 38 -7.89 -5.91 -3.60
C TYR A 38 -8.47 -6.90 -4.61
N HIS A 39 -8.33 -6.54 -5.89
CA HIS A 39 -8.53 -7.47 -6.99
C HIS A 39 -7.56 -7.15 -8.12
N GLU A 40 -7.35 -8.12 -9.02
CA GLU A 40 -6.54 -7.89 -10.22
C GLU A 40 -7.21 -6.86 -11.14
N GLY A 41 -6.39 -6.09 -11.87
CA GLY A 41 -6.89 -5.16 -12.89
C GLY A 41 -7.34 -3.79 -12.38
N LEU A 42 -7.07 -3.44 -11.11
CA LEU A 42 -7.29 -2.09 -10.58
C LEU A 42 -6.69 -1.00 -11.48
N THR A 43 -7.44 0.08 -11.66
CA THR A 43 -6.92 1.32 -12.26
C THR A 43 -5.94 2.02 -11.32
N LYS A 44 -5.22 3.03 -11.83
CA LYS A 44 -4.27 3.80 -11.01
C LYS A 44 -5.00 4.44 -9.83
N GLU A 45 -6.13 5.06 -10.11
CA GLU A 45 -6.94 5.84 -9.17
C GLU A 45 -7.55 4.93 -8.11
N GLU A 46 -8.09 3.76 -8.50
CA GLU A 46 -8.59 2.75 -7.55
C GLU A 46 -7.47 2.22 -6.66
N GLY A 47 -6.29 1.92 -7.23
CA GLY A 47 -5.13 1.49 -6.46
C GLY A 47 -4.64 2.54 -5.46
N MET A 48 -4.60 3.82 -5.86
CA MET A 48 -4.25 4.91 -4.96
C MET A 48 -5.26 5.08 -3.83
N ASN A 49 -6.56 4.99 -4.14
CA ASN A 49 -7.62 5.06 -3.13
C ASN A 49 -7.55 3.90 -2.13
N LEU A 50 -7.34 2.67 -2.63
CA LEU A 50 -7.17 1.48 -1.80
C LEU A 50 -6.00 1.64 -0.83
N VAL A 51 -4.83 2.07 -1.32
CA VAL A 51 -3.64 2.32 -0.49
C VAL A 51 -3.93 3.40 0.57
N CYS A 52 -4.58 4.49 0.18
CA CYS A 52 -4.94 5.54 1.14
C CYS A 52 -5.89 5.03 2.23
N MET A 53 -6.87 4.23 1.86
CA MET A 53 -7.82 3.62 2.81
C MET A 53 -7.12 2.65 3.76
N ALA A 54 -6.24 1.79 3.25
CA ALA A 54 -5.47 0.85 4.06
C ALA A 54 -4.57 1.56 5.07
N ILE A 55 -3.84 2.61 4.66
CA ILE A 55 -2.98 3.39 5.57
C ILE A 55 -3.82 4.14 6.60
N ARG A 56 -4.98 4.71 6.21
CA ARG A 56 -5.92 5.33 7.16
C ARG A 56 -6.42 4.35 8.21
N SER A 57 -6.75 3.12 7.81
CA SER A 57 -7.13 2.04 8.73
C SER A 57 -6.01 1.75 9.73
N GLY A 58 -4.76 1.65 9.26
CA GLY A 58 -3.57 1.51 10.12
C GLY A 58 -3.43 2.65 11.12
N ILE A 59 -3.43 3.90 10.65
CA ILE A 59 -3.33 5.11 11.48
C ILE A 59 -4.42 5.17 12.55
N PHE A 60 -5.67 4.86 12.18
CA PHE A 60 -6.79 4.95 13.12
C PHE A 60 -6.72 3.89 14.22
N ASN A 61 -6.20 2.70 13.91
CA ASN A 61 -6.17 1.57 14.81
C ASN A 61 -4.82 1.38 15.53
N ASP A 62 -3.78 2.12 15.16
CA ASP A 62 -2.46 2.06 15.77
C ASP A 62 -1.87 3.46 15.98
N LEU A 63 -1.76 3.87 17.24
CA LEU A 63 -1.18 5.16 17.65
C LEU A 63 0.31 5.30 17.26
N GLY A 64 1.01 4.19 17.04
CA GLY A 64 2.40 4.16 16.59
C GLY A 64 2.59 4.49 15.10
N SER A 65 1.53 4.46 14.30
CA SER A 65 1.60 4.62 12.83
C SER A 65 1.72 6.07 12.34
N GLY A 66 1.49 7.05 13.22
CA GLY A 66 1.57 8.47 12.85
C GLY A 66 0.25 9.01 12.28
N SER A 67 0.31 10.03 11.41
CA SER A 67 -0.90 10.79 10.99
C SER A 67 -0.91 11.28 9.54
N LYS A 68 0.17 11.08 8.78
CA LYS A 68 0.29 11.53 7.39
C LYS A 68 0.42 10.35 6.46
N ILE A 69 -0.08 10.54 5.25
CA ILE A 69 -0.08 9.52 4.20
C ILE A 69 0.67 10.08 3.00
N ASP A 70 1.70 9.38 2.59
CA ASP A 70 2.49 9.67 1.39
C ASP A 70 2.36 8.50 0.41
N VAL A 71 2.01 8.79 -0.84
CA VAL A 71 1.79 7.77 -1.88
C VAL A 71 2.77 7.99 -3.03
N CYS A 72 3.52 6.94 -3.36
CA CYS A 72 4.43 6.92 -4.49
C CYS A 72 3.94 5.91 -5.53
N VAL A 73 3.71 6.37 -6.76
CA VAL A 73 3.25 5.51 -7.86
C VAL A 73 4.41 5.27 -8.82
N ILE A 74 4.74 3.99 -9.03
CA ILE A 74 5.80 3.56 -9.94
C ILE A 74 5.16 3.04 -11.22
N THR A 75 5.55 3.58 -12.38
CA THR A 75 5.10 3.09 -13.69
C THR A 75 6.29 2.74 -14.58
N LYS A 76 6.08 1.80 -15.52
CA LYS A 76 7.13 1.38 -16.46
C LYS A 76 7.59 2.58 -17.30
N GLY A 77 8.89 2.90 -17.22
CA GLY A 77 9.52 3.96 -18.02
C GLY A 77 9.53 5.37 -17.40
N HIS A 78 8.84 5.63 -16.28
CA HIS A 78 8.86 6.94 -15.62
C HIS A 78 8.81 6.78 -14.08
N LYS A 79 9.80 7.34 -13.38
CA LYS A 79 9.70 7.57 -11.92
C LYS A 79 9.05 8.93 -11.72
N LYS A 80 7.75 8.97 -11.37
CA LYS A 80 7.10 10.22 -10.96
C LYS A 80 7.35 10.46 -9.47
N ALA A 81 7.52 11.72 -9.10
CA ALA A 81 7.60 12.17 -7.71
C ALA A 81 6.36 11.73 -6.91
N PRO A 82 6.42 11.64 -5.57
CA PRO A 82 5.27 11.33 -4.72
C PRO A 82 4.09 12.23 -5.09
N GLU A 83 2.96 11.61 -5.43
CA GLU A 83 1.71 12.32 -5.68
C GLU A 83 1.02 12.51 -4.34
N LYS A 84 0.48 13.72 -4.09
CA LYS A 84 -0.39 13.90 -2.92
C LYS A 84 -1.55 12.92 -3.07
N PRO A 85 -1.93 12.22 -1.98
CA PRO A 85 -3.11 11.38 -2.03
C PRO A 85 -4.31 12.21 -2.49
N PRO A 86 -5.26 11.61 -3.24
CA PRO A 86 -6.49 12.30 -3.59
C PRO A 86 -7.11 12.87 -2.31
N VAL A 87 -7.39 14.18 -2.35
CA VAL A 87 -8.00 14.88 -1.23
C VAL A 87 -9.39 14.29 -1.05
N ALA A 88 -9.65 13.73 0.12
CA ALA A 88 -11.01 13.41 0.56
C ALA A 88 -11.71 14.71 0.95
#